data_AF-A0A7Y4RVG2-F1
#
_entry.id   AF-A0A7Y4RVG2-F1
#
_cell.length_a   1.000
_cell.length_b   1.000
_cell.length_c   1.000
_cell.angle_alpha   90.00
_cell.angle_beta   90.00
_cell.angle_gamma   90.00
#
_symmetry.space_group_name_H-M   'P 1'
#
loop_
_entity.id
_entity.type
_entity.pdbx_description
1 polymer ?
#
loop_
_entity_poly.entity_id
_entity_poly.type
_entity_poly.pdbx_seq_one_letter_code
_entity_poly.pdbx_strand_id
1 'polypeptide(L)'
;MIKIIASMLSFGKKGQSKIALKKDDTNTQNQLMVDEYVYRYPPFPKGIPTAPIETIINSNQEMIQEIILARGLAGNHNAKKAEITILEPIRHLAEIVHLLPASEKNHFRTPGGLFRFSLESALFGIRYAERRILTRVTPEIRRENEALWTHAAFLTGLFSESILVIARISVYSEE
;
A
#
# COMPACT_ATOMS: atom_id res chain seq x y z
N MET A 1 47.06 -59.05 17.62
CA MET A 1 46.37 -60.24 18.13
C MET A 1 45.09 -60.47 17.32
N ILE A 2 45.00 -61.66 16.72
CA ILE A 2 43.78 -62.40 16.36
C ILE A 2 42.92 -61.84 15.20
N LYS A 3 43.16 -62.44 14.03
CA LYS A 3 42.20 -62.67 12.94
C LYS A 3 41.23 -63.79 13.37
N ILE A 4 39.94 -63.50 13.43
CA ILE A 4 38.79 -64.43 13.47
C ILE A 4 37.66 -63.55 12.91
N ILE A 5 37.03 -63.70 11.75
CA ILE A 5 36.67 -64.83 10.90
C ILE A 5 36.52 -64.29 9.48
N ALA A 6 37.21 -64.95 8.54
CA ALA A 6 36.92 -64.88 7.13
C ALA A 6 35.64 -65.66 6.82
N SER A 7 35.07 -65.42 5.63
CA SER A 7 34.12 -66.30 4.92
C SER A 7 32.63 -66.02 5.12
N MET A 8 32.10 -65.17 4.25
CA MET A 8 31.30 -65.62 3.11
C MET A 8 31.53 -64.57 2.00
N LEU A 9 32.49 -64.71 1.07
CA LEU A 9 32.42 -65.53 -0.15
C LEU A 9 30.98 -65.54 -0.70
N SER A 10 30.66 -64.69 -1.67
CA SER A 10 30.70 -65.07 -3.10
C SER A 10 30.55 -63.81 -3.98
N PHE A 11 31.63 -63.40 -4.67
CA PHE A 11 31.84 -63.51 -6.13
C PHE A 11 30.91 -62.69 -7.05
N GLY A 12 31.49 -61.72 -7.76
CA GLY A 12 30.88 -61.11 -8.94
C GLY A 12 31.73 -60.01 -9.55
N LYS A 13 32.43 -60.31 -10.65
CA LYS A 13 33.37 -59.46 -11.39
C LYS A 13 32.67 -58.36 -12.22
N LYS A 14 33.40 -57.23 -12.36
CA LYS A 14 33.58 -56.37 -13.54
C LYS A 14 32.41 -55.52 -14.06
N GLY A 15 32.73 -54.24 -14.28
CA GLY A 15 32.17 -53.44 -15.36
C GLY A 15 32.04 -51.97 -15.01
N GLN A 16 33.00 -51.14 -15.43
CA GLN A 16 32.74 -49.71 -15.56
C GLN A 16 31.68 -49.52 -16.66
N SER A 17 30.57 -48.87 -16.35
CA SER A 17 29.76 -48.22 -17.37
C SER A 17 29.27 -46.87 -16.84
N LYS A 18 29.58 -45.83 -17.62
CA LYS A 18 29.15 -44.46 -17.41
C LYS A 18 27.63 -44.43 -17.22
N ILE A 19 27.17 -44.02 -16.04
CA ILE A 19 25.75 -43.71 -15.85
C ILE A 19 25.51 -42.37 -16.53
N ALA A 20 24.97 -42.44 -17.74
CA ALA A 20 24.40 -41.30 -18.43
C ALA A 20 23.27 -40.74 -17.54
N LEU A 21 23.43 -39.51 -17.05
CA LEU A 21 22.34 -38.74 -16.46
C LEU A 21 21.31 -38.50 -17.56
N LYS A 22 20.23 -39.29 -17.53
CA LYS A 22 19.09 -39.13 -18.42
C LYS A 22 18.41 -37.81 -18.05
N LYS A 23 18.43 -36.86 -18.98
CA LYS A 23 17.91 -35.50 -18.84
C LYS A 23 16.39 -35.47 -18.99
N ASP A 24 15.67 -36.35 -18.29
CA ASP A 24 14.22 -36.50 -18.45
C ASP A 24 13.40 -36.36 -17.16
N ASP A 25 14.02 -36.29 -15.97
CA ASP A 25 13.26 -36.31 -14.70
C ASP A 25 12.85 -34.93 -14.17
N THR A 26 13.34 -33.83 -14.77
CA THR A 26 13.01 -32.46 -14.31
C THR A 26 11.63 -31.98 -14.73
N ASN A 27 10.97 -32.66 -15.68
CA ASN A 27 9.64 -32.26 -16.16
C ASN A 27 8.49 -32.96 -15.43
N THR A 28 8.71 -34.13 -14.82
CA THR A 28 7.62 -34.88 -14.18
C THR A 28 7.38 -34.43 -12.74
N GLN A 29 8.40 -33.93 -12.03
CA GLN A 29 8.21 -33.36 -10.69
C GLN A 29 7.54 -31.97 -10.72
N ASN A 30 7.67 -31.23 -11.83
CA ASN A 30 6.98 -29.93 -12.01
C ASN A 30 5.50 -30.06 -12.37
N GLN A 31 4.98 -31.27 -12.64
CA GLN A 31 3.62 -31.47 -13.13
C GLN A 31 2.63 -31.95 -12.04
N LEU A 32 3.10 -32.17 -10.81
CA LEU A 32 2.25 -32.55 -9.66
C LEU A 32 2.17 -31.49 -8.56
N MET A 33 2.85 -30.35 -8.71
CA MET A 33 2.48 -29.14 -7.96
C MET A 33 1.35 -28.43 -8.70
N VAL A 34 0.21 -29.12 -8.86
CA VAL A 34 -1.06 -28.41 -9.03
C VAL A 34 -1.28 -27.72 -7.70
N ASP A 35 -0.75 -26.50 -7.63
CA ASP A 35 -0.78 -25.55 -6.54
C ASP A 35 -1.94 -25.86 -5.59
N GLU A 36 -1.62 -26.38 -4.40
CA GLU A 36 -2.58 -26.85 -3.36
C GLU A 36 -3.63 -25.75 -3.02
N TYR A 37 -3.32 -24.52 -3.40
CA TYR A 37 -4.11 -23.29 -3.32
C TYR A 37 -5.26 -23.21 -4.34
N VAL A 38 -5.22 -23.92 -5.47
CA VAL A 38 -6.23 -23.87 -6.55
C VAL A 38 -7.55 -24.52 -6.13
N TYR A 39 -7.51 -25.45 -5.18
CA TYR A 39 -8.71 -26.17 -4.70
C TYR A 39 -9.31 -25.60 -3.40
N ARG A 40 -8.77 -24.50 -2.86
CA ARG A 40 -9.28 -23.88 -1.63
C ARG A 40 -10.45 -22.94 -1.98
N TYR A 41 -11.61 -23.17 -1.37
CA TYR A 41 -12.76 -22.26 -1.47
C TYR A 41 -13.02 -21.54 -0.14
N PRO A 42 -13.12 -20.20 -0.11
CA PRO A 42 -12.92 -19.30 -1.24
C PRO A 42 -11.45 -19.26 -1.70
N PRO A 43 -11.18 -18.91 -2.96
CA PRO A 43 -9.81 -18.75 -3.45
C PRO A 43 -9.10 -17.67 -2.62
N PHE A 44 -7.78 -17.81 -2.44
CA PHE A 44 -7.01 -16.73 -1.83
C PHE A 44 -7.19 -15.45 -2.66
N PRO A 45 -7.54 -14.32 -2.02
CA PRO A 45 -7.65 -13.06 -2.73
C PRO A 45 -6.27 -12.71 -3.31
N LYS A 46 -6.24 -12.46 -4.62
CA LYS A 46 -5.04 -11.98 -5.30
C LYS A 46 -4.58 -10.68 -4.63
N GLY A 47 -3.32 -10.64 -4.20
CA GLY A 47 -2.73 -9.46 -3.56
C GLY A 47 -2.76 -8.22 -4.46
N ILE A 48 -2.66 -7.04 -3.84
CA ILE A 48 -2.51 -5.76 -4.54
C ILE A 48 -1.01 -5.50 -4.72
N PRO A 49 -0.51 -5.26 -5.94
CA PRO A 49 0.89 -4.96 -6.15
C PRO A 49 1.24 -3.62 -5.52
N THR A 50 2.47 -3.47 -5.02
CA THR A 50 2.97 -2.18 -4.55
C THR A 50 3.24 -1.27 -5.76
N ALA A 51 2.95 0.03 -5.60
CA ALA A 51 3.28 1.06 -6.58
C ALA A 51 4.23 2.12 -5.99
N PRO A 52 5.01 2.84 -6.81
CA PRO A 52 5.72 4.02 -6.35
C PRO A 52 4.77 5.08 -5.80
N ILE A 53 5.14 5.74 -4.70
CA ILE A 53 4.32 6.78 -4.05
C ILE A 53 3.97 7.91 -5.03
N GLU A 54 4.92 8.31 -5.87
CA GLU A 54 4.70 9.30 -6.92
C GLU A 54 3.58 8.89 -7.88
N THR A 55 3.45 7.61 -8.22
CA THR A 55 2.38 7.14 -9.10
C THR A 55 1.01 7.30 -8.44
N ILE A 56 0.91 7.06 -7.13
CA ILE A 56 -0.32 7.20 -6.35
C ILE A 56 -0.73 8.68 -6.27
N ILE A 57 0.22 9.56 -5.97
CA ILE A 57 0.02 11.02 -5.93
C ILE A 57 -0.37 11.53 -7.33
N ASN A 58 0.38 11.13 -8.37
CA ASN A 58 0.16 11.57 -9.74
C ASN A 58 -1.21 11.17 -10.30
N SER A 59 -1.73 10.04 -9.85
CA SER A 59 -3.07 9.56 -10.24
C SER A 59 -4.21 10.40 -9.62
N ASN A 60 -3.93 11.24 -8.63
CA ASN A 60 -4.91 12.06 -7.91
C ASN A 60 -4.61 13.57 -8.02
N GLN A 61 -3.82 13.99 -9.02
CA GLN A 61 -3.35 15.38 -9.19
C GLN A 61 -4.49 16.39 -9.26
N GLU A 62 -5.58 16.07 -9.96
CA GLU A 62 -6.74 16.97 -10.08
C GLU A 62 -7.32 17.32 -8.70
N MET A 63 -7.46 16.32 -7.83
CA MET A 63 -7.99 16.51 -6.48
C MET A 63 -7.01 17.26 -5.57
N ILE A 64 -5.72 16.96 -5.70
CA ILE A 64 -4.67 17.66 -4.97
C ILE A 64 -4.64 19.13 -5.39
N GLN A 65 -4.80 19.41 -6.68
CA GLN A 65 -4.92 20.77 -7.20
C GLN A 65 -6.16 21.47 -6.64
N GLU A 66 -7.31 20.80 -6.57
CA GLU A 66 -8.50 21.35 -5.91
C GLU A 66 -8.26 21.69 -4.43
N ILE A 67 -7.52 20.87 -3.70
CA ILE A 67 -7.13 21.14 -2.31
C ILE A 67 -6.24 22.40 -2.25
N ILE A 68 -5.22 22.50 -3.11
CA ILE A 68 -4.34 23.68 -3.16
C ILE A 68 -5.11 24.96 -3.48
N LEU A 69 -6.06 24.88 -4.43
CA LEU A 69 -6.95 25.97 -4.80
C LEU A 69 -7.86 26.36 -3.62
N ALA A 70 -8.50 25.38 -2.97
CA ALA A 70 -9.36 25.60 -1.80
C ALA A 70 -8.58 26.16 -0.61
N ARG A 71 -7.27 25.95 -0.54
CA ARG A 71 -6.41 26.54 0.50
C ARG A 71 -5.93 27.96 0.18
N GLY A 72 -6.24 28.47 -1.01
CA GLY A 72 -5.70 29.74 -1.49
C GLY A 72 -4.19 29.72 -1.68
N LEU A 73 -3.59 28.55 -1.89
CA LEU A 73 -2.13 28.37 -2.05
C LEU A 73 -1.72 28.18 -3.52
N ALA A 74 -2.59 28.59 -4.45
CA ALA A 74 -2.33 28.50 -5.87
C ALA A 74 -1.24 29.48 -6.33
N GLY A 75 -0.49 29.08 -7.35
CA GLY A 75 0.51 29.91 -8.02
C GLY A 75 1.92 29.84 -7.45
N ASN A 76 2.90 30.23 -8.27
CA ASN A 76 4.33 30.03 -7.99
C ASN A 76 4.83 30.70 -6.70
N HIS A 77 4.25 31.85 -6.32
CA HIS A 77 4.62 32.57 -5.10
C HIS A 77 4.29 31.78 -3.81
N ASN A 78 3.33 30.87 -3.87
CA ASN A 78 2.95 30.00 -2.75
C ASN A 78 3.49 28.58 -2.87
N ALA A 79 4.23 28.24 -3.94
CA ALA A 79 4.65 26.87 -4.25
C ALA A 79 5.36 26.19 -3.06
N LYS A 80 6.34 26.88 -2.44
CA LYS A 80 7.05 26.35 -1.27
C LYS A 80 6.13 26.10 -0.07
N LYS A 81 5.13 26.96 0.12
CA LYS A 81 4.16 26.81 1.21
C LYS A 81 3.18 25.68 0.92
N ALA A 82 2.71 25.54 -0.33
CA ALA A 82 1.87 24.44 -0.76
C ALA A 82 2.59 23.09 -0.62
N GLU A 83 3.87 23.02 -0.99
CA GLU A 83 4.71 21.84 -0.80
C GLU A 83 4.68 21.37 0.66
N ILE A 84 5.13 22.25 1.57
CA ILE A 84 5.29 21.92 2.99
C ILE A 84 3.94 21.65 3.67
N THR A 85 2.91 22.45 3.37
CA THR A 85 1.65 22.40 4.13
C THR A 85 0.60 21.46 3.55
N ILE A 86 0.71 21.08 2.27
CA ILE A 86 -0.29 20.25 1.59
C ILE A 86 0.34 18.98 1.03
N LEU A 87 1.38 19.10 0.20
CA LEU A 87 1.95 17.95 -0.50
C LEU A 87 2.70 17.00 0.44
N GLU A 88 3.50 17.51 1.37
CA GLU A 88 4.21 16.69 2.36
C GLU A 88 3.24 15.85 3.25
N PRO A 89 2.18 16.42 3.86
CA PRO A 89 1.17 15.61 4.55
C PRO A 89 0.49 14.57 3.67
N ILE A 90 0.19 14.90 2.41
CA ILE A 90 -0.43 13.97 1.45
C ILE A 90 0.53 12.82 1.12
N ARG A 91 1.83 13.10 0.97
CA ARG A 91 2.88 12.11 0.75
C ARG A 91 2.98 11.16 1.94
N HIS A 92 3.03 11.68 3.16
CA HIS A 92 3.02 10.84 4.36
C HIS A 92 1.77 9.97 4.46
N LEU A 93 0.60 10.50 4.11
CA LEU A 93 -0.60 9.69 4.04
C LEU A 93 -0.45 8.57 3.00
N ALA A 94 0.03 8.88 1.80
CA ALA A 94 0.24 7.90 0.74
C ALA A 94 1.17 6.76 1.16
N GLU A 95 2.21 7.05 1.94
CA GLU A 95 3.11 6.05 2.51
C GLU A 95 2.41 5.13 3.52
N ILE A 96 1.47 5.66 4.31
CA ILE A 96 0.71 4.90 5.32
C ILE A 96 -0.36 4.02 4.67
N VAL A 97 -1.17 4.59 3.78
CA VAL A 97 -2.37 3.92 3.25
C VAL A 97 -2.15 3.25 1.90
N HIS A 98 -1.13 3.65 1.15
CA HIS A 98 -0.74 3.11 -0.14
C HIS A 98 -1.94 2.86 -1.08
N LEU A 99 -2.05 1.64 -1.62
CA LEU A 99 -3.14 1.20 -2.48
C LEU A 99 -4.27 0.48 -1.72
N LEU A 100 -4.40 0.69 -0.42
CA LEU A 100 -5.42 0.03 0.38
C LEU A 100 -6.83 0.51 -0.01
N PRO A 101 -7.82 -0.39 -0.07
CA PRO A 101 -9.23 -0.02 -0.22
C PRO A 101 -9.77 0.53 1.11
N ALA A 102 -10.69 1.49 1.05
CA ALA A 102 -11.33 2.02 2.26
C ALA A 102 -12.45 1.11 2.78
N SER A 103 -13.04 0.30 1.90
CA SER A 103 -14.22 -0.53 2.19
C SER A 103 -14.29 -1.70 1.23
N GLU A 104 -14.94 -2.80 1.62
CA GLU A 104 -15.16 -3.96 0.74
C GLU A 104 -16.27 -3.73 -0.29
N LYS A 105 -17.29 -2.93 0.05
CA LYS A 105 -18.56 -2.87 -0.71
C LYS A 105 -18.93 -1.48 -1.22
N ASN A 106 -18.24 -0.43 -0.78
CA ASN A 106 -18.63 0.94 -1.08
C ASN A 106 -17.87 1.53 -2.29
N HIS A 107 -18.11 2.81 -2.61
CA HIS A 107 -17.47 3.54 -3.71
C HIS A 107 -15.93 3.49 -3.67
N PHE A 108 -15.33 3.42 -2.48
CA PHE A 108 -13.88 3.39 -2.25
C PHE A 108 -13.29 1.98 -2.10
N ARG A 109 -13.88 0.98 -2.79
CA ARG A 109 -13.42 -0.42 -2.76
C ARG A 109 -12.24 -0.73 -3.67
N THR A 110 -11.91 0.17 -4.58
CA THR A 110 -10.82 -0.02 -5.53
C THR A 110 -9.46 0.14 -4.84
N PRO A 111 -8.37 -0.42 -5.42
CA PRO A 111 -7.02 -0.10 -4.97
C PRO A 111 -6.79 1.41 -4.91
N GLY A 112 -6.21 1.89 -3.81
CA GLY A 112 -6.02 3.32 -3.53
C GLY A 112 -7.30 4.05 -3.09
N GLY A 113 -8.39 3.33 -2.86
CA GLY A 113 -9.67 3.90 -2.43
C GLY A 113 -9.59 4.64 -1.09
N LEU A 114 -8.76 4.16 -0.15
CA LEU A 114 -8.55 4.84 1.14
C LEU A 114 -7.83 6.17 0.98
N PHE A 115 -6.80 6.22 0.13
CA PHE A 115 -6.11 7.45 -0.20
C PHE A 115 -7.05 8.47 -0.84
N ARG A 116 -7.84 8.03 -1.82
CA ARG A 116 -8.84 8.88 -2.50
C ARG A 116 -9.88 9.41 -1.52
N PHE A 117 -10.43 8.54 -0.66
CA PHE A 117 -11.39 8.93 0.37
C PHE A 117 -10.82 10.03 1.28
N SER A 118 -9.60 9.86 1.76
CA SER A 118 -8.93 10.84 2.61
C SER A 118 -8.74 12.20 1.94
N LEU A 119 -8.39 12.23 0.65
CA LEU A 119 -8.29 13.48 -0.11
C LEU A 119 -9.64 14.18 -0.25
N GLU A 120 -10.71 13.42 -0.56
CA GLU A 120 -12.07 13.97 -0.65
C GLU A 120 -12.53 14.53 0.70
N SER A 121 -12.33 13.77 1.77
CA SER A 121 -12.64 14.18 3.15
C SER A 121 -11.91 15.47 3.52
N ALA A 122 -10.62 15.57 3.20
CA ALA A 122 -9.81 16.76 3.43
C ALA A 122 -10.34 17.99 2.65
N LEU A 123 -10.65 17.81 1.36
CA LEU A 123 -11.19 18.88 0.51
C LEU A 123 -12.54 19.39 1.01
N PHE A 124 -13.47 18.50 1.34
CA PHE A 124 -14.76 18.89 1.90
C PHE A 124 -14.62 19.52 3.29
N GLY A 125 -13.70 19.03 4.11
CA GLY A 125 -13.36 19.62 5.41
C GLY A 125 -12.91 21.07 5.29
N ILE A 126 -12.02 21.37 4.34
CA ILE A 126 -11.59 22.76 4.04
C ILE A 126 -12.80 23.60 3.63
N ARG A 127 -13.54 23.17 2.60
CA ARG A 127 -14.70 23.92 2.06
C ARG A 127 -15.77 24.19 3.11
N TYR A 128 -15.94 23.28 4.07
CA TYR A 128 -16.87 23.45 5.17
C TYR A 128 -16.35 24.43 6.23
N ALA A 129 -15.06 24.34 6.58
CA ALA A 129 -14.43 25.23 7.55
C ALA A 129 -14.43 26.69 7.09
N GLU A 130 -14.19 26.95 5.79
CA GLU A 130 -14.19 28.31 5.22
C GLU A 130 -15.55 29.02 5.30
N ARG A 131 -16.64 28.26 5.35
CA ARG A 131 -18.02 28.82 5.39
C ARG A 131 -18.48 29.18 6.81
N ARG A 132 -17.67 28.88 7.84
CA ARG A 132 -18.09 29.03 9.25
C ARG A 132 -17.29 30.12 9.94
N ILE A 133 -18.03 31.05 10.55
CA ILE A 133 -17.46 32.01 11.50
C ILE A 133 -17.32 31.30 12.85
N LEU A 134 -16.09 30.98 13.22
CA LEU A 134 -15.78 30.22 14.42
C LEU A 134 -15.32 31.13 15.60
N THR A 135 -14.87 32.36 15.32
CA THR A 135 -14.55 33.40 16.34
C THR A 135 -15.26 34.72 16.07
N ARG A 136 -15.66 35.41 17.13
CA ARG A 136 -16.14 36.81 17.09
C ARG A 136 -15.03 37.77 17.56
N VAL A 137 -13.97 37.86 16.75
CA VAL A 137 -12.80 38.74 16.99
C VAL A 137 -12.73 39.81 15.90
N THR A 138 -11.74 40.71 15.99
CA THR A 138 -11.50 41.71 14.93
C THR A 138 -11.24 41.04 13.58
N PRO A 139 -11.55 41.70 12.45
CA PRO A 139 -11.38 41.10 11.12
C PRO A 139 -9.97 40.58 10.82
N GLU A 140 -8.94 41.24 11.34
CA GLU A 140 -7.52 40.86 11.18
C GLU A 140 -7.21 39.53 11.87
N ILE A 141 -7.49 39.44 13.17
CA ILE A 141 -7.27 38.22 13.97
C ILE A 141 -8.12 37.06 13.42
N ARG A 142 -9.32 37.37 12.95
CA ARG A 142 -10.21 36.37 12.34
C ARG A 142 -9.57 35.72 11.10
N ARG A 143 -8.93 36.51 10.23
CA ARG A 143 -8.29 35.99 9.02
C ARG A 143 -7.16 35.00 9.33
N GLU A 144 -6.38 35.28 10.37
CA GLU A 144 -5.31 34.39 10.82
C GLU A 144 -5.88 33.09 11.42
N ASN A 145 -6.92 33.20 12.25
CA ASN A 145 -7.61 32.03 12.83
C ASN A 145 -8.29 31.17 11.77
N GLU A 146 -8.92 31.78 10.76
CA GLU A 146 -9.51 31.07 9.63
C GLU A 146 -8.47 30.22 8.91
N ALA A 147 -7.26 30.73 8.68
CA ALA A 147 -6.18 29.99 8.04
C ALA A 147 -5.72 28.77 8.88
N LEU A 148 -5.65 28.92 10.21
CA LEU A 148 -5.26 27.85 11.14
C LEU A 148 -6.32 26.75 11.22
N TRP A 149 -7.59 27.11 11.38
CA TRP A 149 -8.67 26.14 11.57
C TRP A 149 -9.04 25.41 10.29
N THR A 150 -9.00 26.10 9.15
CA THR A 150 -9.12 25.43 7.86
C THR A 150 -7.97 24.44 7.65
N HIS A 151 -6.76 24.72 8.18
CA HIS A 151 -5.64 23.79 8.07
C HIS A 151 -5.81 22.59 8.98
N ALA A 152 -6.31 22.82 10.21
CA ALA A 152 -6.72 21.74 11.09
C ALA A 152 -7.79 20.86 10.43
N ALA A 153 -8.81 21.46 9.80
CA ALA A 153 -9.84 20.74 9.07
C ALA A 153 -9.26 19.87 7.94
N PHE A 154 -8.32 20.41 7.17
CA PHE A 154 -7.58 19.65 6.15
C PHE A 154 -6.89 18.42 6.75
N LEU A 155 -6.07 18.59 7.78
CA LEU A 155 -5.32 17.49 8.39
C LEU A 155 -6.26 16.45 9.01
N THR A 156 -7.34 16.89 9.67
CA THR A 156 -8.32 15.97 10.25
C THR A 156 -9.06 15.16 9.19
N GLY A 157 -9.43 15.76 8.06
CA GLY A 157 -10.04 15.03 6.94
C GLY A 157 -9.06 14.05 6.31
N LEU A 158 -7.81 14.46 6.13
CA LEU A 158 -6.75 13.66 5.52
C LEU A 158 -6.46 12.39 6.31
N PHE A 159 -6.35 12.48 7.63
CA PHE A 159 -6.00 11.36 8.51
C PHE A 159 -7.19 10.66 9.17
N SER A 160 -8.42 11.08 8.85
CA SER A 160 -9.67 10.60 9.49
C SER A 160 -9.79 9.09 9.59
N GLU A 161 -9.40 8.35 8.55
CA GLU A 161 -9.53 6.89 8.46
C GLU A 161 -8.17 6.17 8.41
N SER A 162 -7.08 6.84 8.80
CA SER A 162 -5.74 6.22 8.85
C SER A 162 -5.67 5.02 9.81
N ILE A 163 -6.51 5.02 10.85
CA ILE A 163 -6.63 3.91 11.81
C ILE A 163 -7.10 2.60 11.17
N LEU A 164 -7.79 2.66 10.02
CA LEU A 164 -8.28 1.46 9.33
C LEU A 164 -7.13 0.56 8.87
N VAL A 165 -5.96 1.13 8.59
CA VAL A 165 -4.75 0.40 8.20
C VAL A 165 -4.33 -0.58 9.28
N ILE A 166 -4.46 -0.18 10.55
CA ILE A 166 -4.09 -1.02 11.70
C ILE A 166 -5.26 -1.92 12.10
N ALA A 167 -6.48 -1.39 12.07
CA ALA A 167 -7.64 -2.05 12.66
C ALA A 167 -8.29 -3.11 11.76
N ARG A 168 -8.17 -2.98 10.43
CA ARG A 168 -8.98 -3.78 9.48
C ARG A 168 -8.19 -4.50 8.40
N ILE A 169 -6.89 -4.23 8.29
CA ILE A 169 -6.08 -4.70 7.18
C ILE A 169 -4.92 -5.53 7.72
N SER A 170 -4.75 -6.72 7.17
CA SER A 170 -3.60 -7.58 7.44
C SER A 170 -2.75 -7.66 6.17
N VAL A 171 -1.47 -7.33 6.30
CA VAL A 171 -0.52 -7.35 5.19
C VAL A 171 0.34 -8.61 5.34
N TYR A 172 0.39 -9.40 4.27
CA TYR A 172 1.22 -10.59 4.19
C TYR A 172 2.23 -10.36 3.06
N SER A 173 3.51 -10.65 3.32
CA SER A 173 4.53 -10.68 2.28
C SER A 173 4.62 -12.09 1.72
N GLU A 174 4.72 -12.23 0.40
CA GLU A 174 5.14 -13.47 -0.24
C GLU A 174 6.67 -13.55 -0.09
N GLU A 175 7.15 -14.17 0.99
CA GLU A 175 8.54 -14.65 1.11
C GLU A 175 8.68 -16.05 0.50
#